data_AF-A0A1F3JTL6-F1
#
_entry.id   AF-A0A1F3JTL6-F1
#
_cell.length_a   1.000
_cell.length_b   1.000
_cell.length_c   1.000
_cell.angle_alpha   90.00
_cell.angle_beta   90.00
_cell.angle_gamma   90.00
#
_symmetry.space_group_name_H-M   'P 1'
#
loop_
_entity.id
_entity.type
_entity.pdbx_description
1 polymer ?
#
loop_
_entity_poly.entity_id
_entity_poly.type
_entity_poly.pdbx_seq_one_letter_code
_entity_poly.pdbx_strand_id
1 'polypeptide(L)'
;MNEDIYPRTRLTFYIKGNDSKLYISKQTDLWRYIQFVNKQGWGLFEINYQTKVRNEHLVLVFENKLITRGNLILDDILIRPTDQNILFQDSNFYYFNNRYYAKKSNQ
;
A
#
# COMPACT_ATOMS: atom_id res chain seq x y z
N MET A 1 -8.38 -9.63 26.93
CA MET A 1 -8.16 -8.28 26.36
C MET A 1 -7.61 -8.46 24.95
N ASN A 2 -8.46 -8.29 23.92
CA ASN A 2 -8.10 -8.47 22.50
C ASN A 2 -7.53 -7.15 21.94
N GLU A 3 -6.35 -6.73 22.38
CA GLU A 3 -5.78 -5.43 22.01
C GLU A 3 -4.76 -5.43 20.85
N ASP A 4 -4.59 -6.56 20.15
CA ASP A 4 -3.58 -6.69 19.07
C ASP A 4 -4.17 -7.07 17.70
N ILE A 5 -5.35 -6.55 17.33
CA ILE A 5 -5.91 -6.77 15.99
C ILE A 5 -5.39 -5.74 14.96
N TYR A 6 -4.81 -4.62 15.40
CA TYR A 6 -4.37 -3.56 14.49
C TYR A 6 -2.85 -3.49 14.36
N PRO A 7 -2.28 -3.64 13.15
CA PRO A 7 -0.85 -3.44 12.93
C PRO A 7 -0.47 -2.00 13.32
N ARG A 8 0.36 -1.85 14.36
CA ARG A 8 0.85 -0.53 14.83
C ARG A 8 2.06 -0.06 14.02
N THR A 9 2.00 -0.24 12.71
CA THR A 9 2.99 0.29 11.77
C THR A 9 2.57 1.72 11.41
N ARG A 10 3.45 2.68 11.72
CA ARG A 10 3.30 4.04 11.25
C ARG A 10 3.86 4.13 9.83
N LEU A 11 3.09 4.74 8.95
CA LEU A 11 3.51 5.12 7.61
C LEU A 11 3.74 6.62 7.58
N THR A 12 4.94 7.03 7.20
CA THR A 12 5.22 8.42 6.82
C THR A 12 5.48 8.45 5.33
N PHE A 13 4.75 9.29 4.60
CA PHE A 13 5.04 9.49 3.19
C PHE A 13 5.16 10.97 2.86
N TYR A 14 6.07 11.28 1.95
CA TYR A 14 6.36 12.65 1.58
C TYR A 14 6.95 12.75 0.17
N ILE A 15 6.87 13.96 -0.40
CA ILE A 15 7.55 14.30 -1.65
C ILE A 15 8.82 15.08 -1.31
N LYS A 16 9.96 14.62 -1.82
CA LYS A 16 11.28 15.23 -1.65
C LYS A 16 11.84 15.63 -3.01
N GLY A 17 12.31 16.87 -3.16
CA GLY A 17 13.04 17.31 -4.35
C GLY A 17 14.55 17.11 -4.24
N ASN A 18 15.25 17.34 -5.34
CA ASN A 18 16.71 17.20 -5.44
C ASN A 18 17.51 18.12 -4.50
N ASP A 19 16.97 19.28 -4.13
CA ASP A 19 17.61 20.24 -3.22
C ASP A 19 17.42 19.87 -1.74
N SER A 20 16.97 18.65 -1.46
CA SER A 20 16.59 18.17 -0.12
C SER A 20 15.43 18.94 0.51
N LYS A 21 14.72 19.81 -0.23
CA LYS A 21 13.49 20.41 0.28
C LYS A 21 12.39 19.36 0.35
N LEU A 22 11.76 19.33 1.51
CA LEU A 22 10.57 18.54 1.79
C LEU A 22 9.35 19.36 1.38
N TYR A 23 8.59 18.89 0.40
CA TYR A 23 7.48 19.68 -0.15
C TYR A 23 6.17 19.41 0.59
N ILE A 24 5.91 18.15 0.97
CA ILE A 24 4.70 17.73 1.69
C ILE A 24 5.06 16.51 2.51
N SER A 25 4.78 16.50 3.83
CA SER A 25 4.89 15.31 4.68
C SER A 25 3.57 15.01 5.35
N LYS A 26 3.13 13.75 5.26
CA LYS A 26 1.99 13.23 6.00
C LYS A 26 2.44 12.00 6.78
N GLN A 27 2.40 12.11 8.11
CA GLN A 27 2.58 10.99 9.01
C GLN A 27 1.20 10.44 9.39
N THR A 28 1.03 9.13 9.31
CA THR A 28 -0.26 8.49 9.54
C THR A 28 -0.08 7.03 9.94
N ASP A 29 -1.13 6.41 10.45
CA ASP A 29 -1.10 4.97 10.73
C ASP A 29 -1.39 4.20 9.43
N LEU A 30 -0.60 3.17 9.14
CA LEU A 30 -0.70 2.40 7.88
C LEU A 30 -2.11 1.82 7.68
N TRP A 31 -2.76 1.37 8.76
CA TRP A 31 -4.08 0.75 8.72
C TRP A 31 -5.17 1.65 8.11
N ARG A 32 -4.97 2.97 8.10
CA ARG A 32 -5.91 3.94 7.48
C ARG A 32 -5.92 3.89 5.96
N TYR A 33 -4.90 3.27 5.35
CA TYR A 33 -4.75 3.16 3.88
C TYR A 33 -4.93 1.74 3.38
N ILE A 34 -5.09 0.78 4.30
CA ILE A 34 -5.36 -0.62 3.95
C ILE A 34 -6.77 -0.70 3.36
N GLN A 35 -6.86 -1.10 2.09
CA GLN A 35 -8.11 -1.29 1.36
C GLN A 35 -8.70 -2.68 1.60
N PHE A 36 -7.83 -3.67 1.79
CA PHE A 36 -8.21 -5.07 1.89
C PHE A 36 -7.17 -5.86 2.68
N VAL A 37 -7.64 -6.86 3.43
CA VAL A 37 -6.78 -7.85 4.10
C VAL A 37 -7.27 -9.24 3.70
N ASN A 38 -6.39 -10.08 3.16
CA ASN A 38 -6.75 -11.44 2.77
C ASN A 38 -6.76 -12.39 3.99
N LYS A 39 -7.21 -13.63 3.78
CA LYS A 39 -7.31 -14.64 4.86
C LYS A 39 -5.94 -15.05 5.44
N GLN A 40 -4.86 -14.79 4.71
CA GLN A 40 -3.48 -15.06 5.11
C GLN A 40 -2.83 -13.88 5.86
N GLY A 41 -3.57 -12.78 6.08
CA GLY A 41 -3.09 -11.60 6.82
C GLY A 41 -2.30 -10.60 5.99
N TRP A 42 -2.22 -10.76 4.66
CA TRP A 42 -1.62 -9.76 3.78
C TRP A 42 -2.58 -8.59 3.58
N GLY A 43 -2.10 -7.39 3.90
CA GLY A 43 -2.81 -6.14 3.68
C GLY A 43 -2.38 -5.47 2.39
N LEU A 44 -3.36 -5.06 1.58
CA LEU A 44 -3.15 -4.18 0.44
C LEU A 44 -3.43 -2.75 0.85
N PHE A 45 -2.45 -1.86 0.68
CA PHE A 45 -2.64 -0.43 0.88
C PHE A 45 -2.39 0.35 -0.41
N GLU A 46 -3.13 1.45 -0.57
CA GLU A 46 -2.98 2.33 -1.72
C GLU A 46 -2.84 3.78 -1.28
N ILE A 47 -1.94 4.50 -1.94
CA ILE A 47 -1.73 5.93 -1.73
C ILE A 47 -1.68 6.63 -3.08
N ASN A 48 -2.47 7.70 -3.20
CA ASN A 48 -2.36 8.61 -4.33
C ASN A 48 -1.31 9.67 -4.00
N TYR A 49 -0.42 9.92 -4.96
CA TYR A 49 0.58 10.97 -4.86
C TYR A 49 0.68 11.72 -6.19
N GLN A 50 1.12 12.98 -6.12
CA GLN A 50 1.34 13.81 -7.28
C GLN A 50 2.68 14.52 -7.15
N THR A 51 3.53 14.37 -8.16
CA THR A 51 4.76 15.16 -8.31
C THR A 51 4.43 16.42 -9.11
N LYS A 52 4.79 17.60 -8.59
CA LYS A 52 4.57 18.91 -9.23
C LYS A 52 5.70 19.29 -10.17
N VAL A 53 6.92 18.82 -9.92
CA VAL A 53 8.09 19.15 -10.76
C VAL A 53 8.91 17.93 -11.13
N ARG A 54 9.65 18.04 -12.23
CA ARG A 54 10.61 17.03 -12.68
C ARG A 54 11.69 16.88 -11.60
N ASN A 55 12.01 15.64 -11.23
CA ASN A 55 12.96 15.24 -10.17
C ASN A 55 12.45 15.34 -8.72
N GLU A 56 11.13 15.28 -8.52
CA GLU A 56 10.58 14.94 -7.21
C GLU A 56 10.53 13.42 -7.01
N HIS A 57 10.79 13.00 -5.78
CA HIS A 57 10.74 11.61 -5.35
C HIS A 57 9.66 11.42 -4.30
N LEU A 58 8.83 10.40 -4.46
CA LEU A 58 8.00 9.88 -3.38
C LEU A 58 8.90 9.09 -2.42
N VAL A 59 8.85 9.43 -1.15
CA VAL A 59 9.53 8.70 -0.08
C VAL A 59 8.49 8.08 0.83
N LEU A 60 8.64 6.77 1.09
CA LEU A 60 7.83 6.00 2.02
C LEU A 60 8.73 5.53 3.16
N VAL A 61 8.31 5.79 4.39
CA VAL A 61 8.99 5.35 5.60
C VAL A 61 8.00 4.55 6.43
N PHE A 62 8.36 3.30 6.71
CA PHE A 62 7.57 2.41 7.54
C PHE A 62 8.26 2.22 8.88
N GLU A 63 7.61 2.66 9.95
CA GLU A 63 8.10 2.52 11.31
C GLU A 63 7.22 1.51 12.04
N ASN A 64 7.76 0.33 12.34
CA ASN A 64 7.06 -0.59 13.22
C ASN A 64 7.23 -0.11 14.67
N LYS A 65 6.13 0.28 15.32
CA LYS A 65 6.16 0.67 16.74
C LYS A 65 5.93 -0.50 17.69
N LEU A 66 5.62 -1.69 17.19
CA LEU A 66 5.54 -2.87 18.03
C LEU A 66 6.95 -3.25 18.49
N ILE A 67 7.08 -3.42 19.80
CA ILE A 67 8.30 -3.92 20.47
C ILE A 67 8.43 -5.45 20.24
N THR A 68 7.36 -6.10 19.76
CA THR A 68 7.37 -7.51 19.38
C THR A 68 8.10 -7.68 18.05
N ARG A 69 9.02 -8.66 18.01
CA ARG A 69 10.04 -8.91 16.97
C ARG A 69 9.49 -9.39 15.61
N GLY A 70 8.31 -8.92 15.20
CA GLY A 70 7.72 -9.25 13.91
C GLY A 70 8.42 -8.49 12.78
N ASN A 71 8.86 -9.20 11.74
CA ASN A 71 9.34 -8.58 10.52
C ASN A 71 8.19 -7.84 9.82
N LEU A 72 8.46 -6.61 9.38
CA LEU A 72 7.60 -5.97 8.38
C LEU A 72 8.01 -6.52 7.01
N ILE A 73 7.10 -7.23 6.35
CA ILE A 73 7.32 -7.75 5.01
C ILE A 73 6.49 -6.90 4.03
N LEU A 74 7.17 -6.35 3.03
CA LEU A 74 6.56 -5.65 1.92
C LEU A 74 6.83 -6.48 0.66
N ASP A 75 5.78 -6.74 -0.10
CA ASP A 75 5.87 -7.48 -1.36
C ASP A 75 5.04 -6.76 -2.44
N ASP A 76 5.39 -6.99 -3.71
CA ASP A 76 4.68 -6.48 -4.89
C ASP A 76 4.39 -4.97 -4.91
N ILE A 77 5.46 -4.14 -4.83
CA ILE A 77 5.32 -2.68 -4.97
C ILE A 77 5.05 -2.31 -6.43
N LEU A 78 3.86 -1.74 -6.69
CA LEU A 78 3.47 -1.24 -8.00
C LEU A 78 3.23 0.28 -7.98
N ILE A 79 3.91 0.98 -8.89
CA ILE A 79 3.72 2.40 -9.15
C ILE A 79 3.06 2.56 -10.52
N ARG A 80 1.90 3.20 -10.56
CA ARG A 80 1.10 3.39 -11.78
C ARG A 80 0.45 4.77 -11.85
N PRO A 81 0.13 5.28 -13.06
CA PRO A 81 -0.84 6.34 -13.25
C PRO A 81 -2.20 5.99 -12.61
N THR A 82 -2.89 7.00 -12.08
CA THR A 82 -4.16 6.81 -11.34
C THR A 82 -5.33 6.38 -12.23
N ASP A 83 -5.22 6.58 -13.55
CA ASP A 83 -6.22 6.21 -14.55
C ASP A 83 -6.03 4.79 -15.12
N GLN A 84 -4.94 4.10 -14.76
CA GLN A 84 -4.67 2.75 -15.25
C GLN A 84 -5.29 1.68 -14.35
N ASN A 85 -6.17 0.88 -14.94
CA ASN A 85 -6.71 -0.31 -14.30
C ASN A 85 -5.63 -1.41 -14.20
N ILE A 86 -5.57 -2.12 -13.08
CA ILE A 86 -4.80 -3.36 -12.97
C ILE A 86 -5.74 -4.51 -13.20
N LEU A 87 -5.42 -5.34 -14.19
CA LEU A 87 -6.03 -6.64 -14.42
C LEU A 87 -4.95 -7.71 -14.36
N PHE A 88 -5.10 -8.65 -13.44
CA PHE A 88 -4.34 -9.89 -13.41
C PHE A 88 -5.35 -11.04 -13.48
N GLN A 89 -5.01 -12.14 -14.14
CA GLN A 89 -5.87 -13.31 -14.19
C GLN A 89 -5.06 -14.59 -14.12
N ASP A 90 -5.60 -15.58 -13.40
CA ASP A 90 -5.11 -16.95 -13.41
C ASP A 90 -6.21 -17.89 -13.95
N SER A 91 -6.08 -19.20 -13.74
CA SER A 91 -7.07 -20.19 -14.20
C SER A 91 -8.44 -20.06 -13.51
N ASN A 92 -8.51 -19.53 -12.29
CA ASN A 92 -9.70 -19.55 -11.43
C ASN A 92 -10.24 -18.16 -11.09
N PHE A 93 -9.40 -17.12 -11.15
CA PHE A 93 -9.71 -15.78 -10.69
C PHE A 93 -9.29 -14.72 -11.71
N TYR A 94 -9.97 -13.58 -11.67
CA TYR A 94 -9.40 -12.33 -12.14
C TYR A 94 -9.34 -11.34 -10.99
N TYR A 95 -8.18 -10.71 -10.83
CA TYR A 95 -7.96 -9.57 -9.97
C TYR A 95 -8.15 -8.30 -10.80
N PHE A 96 -9.11 -7.47 -10.41
CA PHE A 96 -9.34 -6.18 -11.06
C PHE A 96 -9.44 -5.08 -10.01
N ASN A 97 -8.51 -4.13 -10.05
CA ASN A 97 -8.43 -2.99 -9.12
C ASN A 97 -8.75 -3.39 -7.67
N ASN A 98 -7.90 -4.22 -7.08
CA ASN A 98 -7.93 -4.57 -5.65
C ASN A 98 -9.09 -5.47 -5.24
N ARG A 99 -9.80 -6.05 -6.20
CA ARG A 99 -10.88 -6.98 -5.96
C ARG A 99 -10.61 -8.27 -6.72
N TYR A 100 -10.73 -9.38 -6.00
CA TYR A 100 -10.72 -10.71 -6.57
C TYR A 100 -12.14 -11.10 -6.98
N TYR A 101 -12.27 -11.57 -8.20
CA TYR A 101 -13.51 -12.09 -8.74
C TYR A 101 -13.25 -13.54 -9.18
N ALA A 102 -14.13 -14.44 -8.78
CA ALA A 102 -14.12 -15.79 -9.34
C ALA A 102 -14.48 -15.70 -10.82
N LYS A 103 -13.72 -16.39 -11.67
CA LYS A 103 -14.15 -16.59 -13.06
C LYS A 103 -15.42 -17.44 -13.01
N LYS A 104 -16.50 -16.98 -13.66
CA LYS A 104 -17.68 -17.81 -13.81
C LYS A 104 -17.24 -19.10 -14.49
N SER A 105 -17.50 -20.25 -13.87
CA SER A 105 -17.44 -21.51 -14.58
C SER A 105 -18.43 -21.41 -15.72
N ASN A 106 -17.96 -21.47 -16.97
CA ASN A 106 -18.86 -21.68 -18.10
C ASN A 106 -19.48 -23.08 -17.86
N GLN A 107 -20.68 -23.11 -17.30
CA GLN A 107 -21.58 -24.25 -17.37
C GLN A 107 -22.43 -24.08 -18.63
#